data_AF-A0AAU4VP53-F1
#
_entry.id   AF-A0AAU4VP53-F1
#
_cell.length_a   1.000
_cell.length_b   1.000
_cell.length_c   1.000
_cell.angle_alpha   90.00
_cell.angle_beta   90.00
_cell.angle_gamma   90.00
#
_symmetry.space_group_name_H-M   'P 1'
#
loop_
_entity.id
_entity.type
_entity.pdbx_description
1 polymer ?
#
loop_
_entity_poly.entity_id
_entity_poly.type
_entity_poly.pdbx_seq_one_letter_code
_entity_poly.pdbx_strand_id
1 'polypeptide(L)'
;MSAPENIEAWDRVESRPDLVAYLLLLAAEDEHGRAHRGVDGFLWGWVTVLDRHLDGTAVLGGGWRGLACQLYRARTAEPRPDAALAEPATDEDAVSDAAQLRRYVATLAVDFARDRRELRARAARGLWAGDGGSWAHGTADAWFDGWASWLAATPFAHELEPVGWRSIAEQLGAARIYE
;
A
#
# COMPACT_ATOMS: atom_id res chain seq x y z
N MET A 1 -18.93 18.28 -18.40
CA MET A 1 -19.60 17.11 -17.79
C MET A 1 -18.75 16.69 -16.62
N SER A 2 -19.24 16.91 -15.40
CA SER A 2 -18.52 16.56 -14.17
C SER A 2 -18.61 15.04 -13.97
N ALA A 3 -17.47 14.36 -13.82
CA ALA A 3 -17.42 12.90 -13.62
C ALA A 3 -18.16 12.51 -12.32
N PRO A 4 -19.27 11.76 -12.40
CA PRO A 4 -19.91 11.17 -11.23
C PRO A 4 -19.40 9.73 -11.11
N GLU A 5 -18.52 9.35 -10.17
CA GLU A 5 -18.27 7.90 -9.96
C GLU A 5 -17.51 7.46 -8.70
N ASN A 6 -16.75 8.33 -8.03
CA ASN A 6 -15.59 7.80 -7.28
C ASN A 6 -15.74 7.58 -5.76
N ILE A 7 -16.86 7.92 -5.14
CA ILE A 7 -17.03 7.70 -3.68
C ILE A 7 -17.41 6.24 -3.37
N GLU A 8 -17.81 5.44 -4.38
CA GLU A 8 -18.43 4.12 -4.20
C GLU A 8 -17.69 2.96 -4.90
N ALA A 9 -16.61 3.20 -5.66
CA ALA A 9 -15.93 2.14 -6.41
C ALA A 9 -15.38 1.02 -5.50
N TRP A 10 -14.88 1.38 -4.32
CA TRP A 10 -14.40 0.41 -3.33
C TRP A 10 -15.53 -0.47 -2.76
N ASP A 11 -16.79 -0.01 -2.77
CA ASP A 11 -17.94 -0.75 -2.22
C ASP A 11 -18.33 -1.96 -3.10
N ARG A 12 -17.91 -1.93 -4.37
CA ARG A 12 -18.12 -3.01 -5.34
C ARG A 12 -17.03 -4.08 -5.30
N VAL A 13 -16.00 -3.91 -4.48
CA VAL A 13 -14.87 -4.84 -4.42
C VAL A 13 -15.25 -6.04 -3.57
N GLU A 14 -15.65 -7.15 -4.20
CA GLU A 14 -16.07 -8.37 -3.49
C GLU A 14 -15.09 -9.52 -3.66
N SER A 15 -14.22 -9.44 -4.66
CA SER A 15 -13.31 -10.50 -5.05
C SER A 15 -11.91 -9.99 -5.36
N ARG A 16 -10.96 -10.92 -5.50
CA ARG A 16 -9.60 -10.60 -5.95
C ARG A 16 -9.57 -9.89 -7.32
N PRO A 17 -10.26 -10.36 -8.38
CA PRO A 17 -10.35 -9.61 -9.64
C PRO A 17 -10.87 -8.18 -9.47
N ASP A 18 -11.84 -7.97 -8.58
CA ASP A 18 -12.35 -6.62 -8.32
C ASP A 18 -11.30 -5.74 -7.63
N LEU A 19 -10.52 -6.32 -6.70
CA LEU A 19 -9.41 -5.59 -6.09
C LEU A 19 -8.32 -5.24 -7.13
N VAL A 20 -7.99 -6.15 -8.04
CA VAL A 20 -7.05 -5.88 -9.15
C VAL A 20 -7.55 -4.69 -9.98
N ALA A 21 -8.82 -4.74 -10.41
CA ALA A 21 -9.42 -3.64 -11.17
C ALA A 21 -9.43 -2.33 -10.37
N TYR A 22 -9.66 -2.40 -9.06
CA TYR A 22 -9.64 -1.24 -8.18
C TYR A 22 -8.23 -0.66 -8.02
N LEU A 23 -7.19 -1.48 -7.84
CA LEU A 23 -5.79 -1.02 -7.78
C LEU A 23 -5.37 -0.32 -9.08
N LEU A 24 -5.77 -0.85 -10.24
CA LEU A 24 -5.53 -0.20 -11.54
C LEU A 24 -6.26 1.14 -11.66
N LEU A 25 -7.47 1.26 -11.11
CA LEU A 25 -8.17 2.54 -11.00
C LEU A 25 -7.41 3.53 -10.11
N LEU A 26 -6.89 3.08 -8.97
CA LEU A 26 -6.07 3.93 -8.09
C LEU A 26 -4.81 4.42 -8.80
N ALA A 27 -4.12 3.54 -9.53
CA ALA A 27 -2.94 3.87 -10.33
C ALA A 27 -3.24 4.97 -11.35
N ALA A 28 -4.30 4.78 -12.16
CA ALA A 28 -4.70 5.77 -13.16
C ALA A 28 -5.05 7.12 -12.53
N GLU A 29 -5.68 7.15 -11.36
CA GLU A 29 -6.04 8.42 -10.70
C GLU A 29 -4.84 9.17 -10.10
N ASP A 30 -3.83 8.43 -9.65
CA ASP A 30 -2.61 9.01 -9.10
C ASP A 30 -1.73 9.60 -10.22
N GLU A 31 -1.67 8.94 -11.39
CA GLU A 31 -1.05 9.49 -12.60
C GLU A 31 -1.65 10.87 -12.97
N HIS A 32 -2.95 11.04 -12.78
CA HIS A 32 -3.68 12.27 -13.10
C HIS A 32 -3.70 13.32 -11.96
N GLY A 33 -2.84 13.17 -10.94
CA GLY A 33 -2.49 14.25 -10.00
C GLY A 33 -3.30 14.32 -8.70
N ARG A 34 -4.00 13.24 -8.30
CA ARG A 34 -4.73 13.22 -7.02
C ARG A 34 -3.88 12.84 -5.80
N ALA A 35 -2.73 12.18 -5.97
CA ALA A 35 -1.85 11.82 -4.84
C ALA A 35 -0.46 12.47 -4.94
N HIS A 36 -0.34 13.70 -4.45
CA HIS A 36 0.94 14.42 -4.38
C HIS A 36 1.90 13.93 -3.26
N ARG A 37 1.78 12.69 -2.77
CA ARG A 37 2.45 12.27 -1.52
C ARG A 37 3.47 11.13 -1.66
N GLY A 38 3.55 10.47 -2.83
CA GLY A 38 4.43 9.31 -3.04
C GLY A 38 4.02 8.09 -2.20
N VAL A 39 4.71 6.95 -2.39
CA VAL A 39 4.41 5.68 -1.71
C VAL A 39 4.52 5.81 -0.19
N ASP A 40 5.59 6.42 0.33
CA ASP A 40 5.74 6.64 1.79
C ASP A 40 4.63 7.51 2.38
N GLY A 41 4.21 8.56 1.67
CA GLY A 41 3.09 9.39 2.09
C GLY A 41 1.77 8.63 2.13
N PHE A 42 1.53 7.75 1.14
CA PHE A 42 0.38 6.84 1.15
C PHE A 42 0.43 5.87 2.34
N LEU A 43 1.57 5.21 2.56
CA LEU A 43 1.74 4.26 3.67
C LEU A 43 1.52 4.93 5.03
N TRP A 44 2.02 6.14 5.25
CA TRP A 44 1.74 6.92 6.47
C TRP A 44 0.27 7.37 6.59
N GLY A 45 -0.40 7.62 5.46
CA GLY A 45 -1.86 7.82 5.42
C GLY A 45 -2.60 6.57 5.88
N TRP A 46 -2.16 5.39 5.44
CA TRP A 46 -2.73 4.11 5.86
C TRP A 46 -2.45 3.81 7.34
N VAL A 47 -1.25 4.11 7.85
CA VAL A 47 -0.95 4.04 9.30
C VAL A 47 -1.97 4.86 10.11
N THR A 48 -2.32 6.07 9.63
CA THR A 48 -3.31 6.94 10.28
C THR A 48 -4.71 6.35 10.24
N VAL A 49 -5.08 5.66 9.16
CA VAL A 49 -6.34 4.92 9.07
C VAL A 49 -6.35 3.76 10.07
N LEU A 50 -5.30 2.94 10.10
CA LEU A 50 -5.20 1.80 11.01
C LEU A 50 -5.24 2.23 12.48
N ASP A 51 -4.52 3.31 12.86
CA ASP A 51 -4.51 3.87 14.22
C ASP A 51 -5.92 4.21 14.73
N ARG A 52 -6.75 4.87 13.90
CA ARG A 52 -8.14 5.23 14.24
C ARG A 52 -9.07 4.03 14.42
N HIS A 53 -8.63 2.84 14.02
CA HIS A 53 -9.42 1.62 14.03
C HIS A 53 -8.84 0.52 14.94
N LEU A 54 -7.75 0.79 15.68
CA LEU A 54 -7.18 -0.14 16.65
C LEU A 54 -8.13 -0.50 17.80
N ASP A 55 -9.07 0.39 18.14
CA ASP A 55 -10.08 0.15 19.19
C ASP A 55 -11.38 -0.50 18.68
N GLY A 56 -11.51 -0.70 17.36
CA GLY A 56 -12.74 -1.16 16.73
C GLY A 56 -12.47 -2.35 15.82
N THR A 57 -12.40 -3.54 16.39
CA THR A 57 -12.18 -4.84 15.73
C THR A 57 -13.21 -5.21 14.63
N ALA A 58 -14.10 -4.30 14.23
CA ALA A 58 -15.24 -4.56 13.36
C ALA A 58 -15.47 -3.56 12.20
N VAL A 59 -14.81 -2.40 12.11
CA VAL A 59 -15.35 -1.28 11.27
C VAL A 59 -14.65 -1.07 9.91
N LEU A 60 -13.48 -1.65 9.68
CA LEU A 60 -12.91 -1.76 8.33
C LEU A 60 -13.16 -3.19 7.87
N GLY A 61 -14.36 -3.47 7.34
CA GLY A 61 -14.88 -4.82 7.07
C GLY A 61 -13.83 -5.82 6.58
N GLY A 62 -13.79 -7.02 7.14
CA GLY A 62 -12.90 -8.07 6.63
C GLY A 62 -13.15 -8.36 5.15
N GLY A 63 -12.17 -8.98 4.48
CA GLY A 63 -12.29 -9.32 3.05
C GLY A 63 -11.85 -8.21 2.10
N TRP A 64 -12.03 -8.47 0.80
CA TRP A 64 -11.59 -7.60 -0.29
C TRP A 64 -12.17 -6.17 -0.20
N ARG A 65 -13.45 -6.03 0.15
CA ARG A 65 -14.14 -4.72 0.26
C ARG A 65 -13.49 -3.80 1.29
N GLY A 66 -13.22 -4.28 2.50
CA GLY A 66 -12.66 -3.39 3.50
C GLY A 66 -11.18 -3.13 3.32
N LEU A 67 -10.44 -4.00 2.62
CA LEU A 67 -9.12 -3.62 2.10
C LEU A 67 -9.26 -2.44 1.12
N ALA A 68 -10.15 -2.53 0.13
CA ALA A 68 -10.39 -1.42 -0.81
C ALA A 68 -10.83 -0.12 -0.11
N CYS A 69 -11.68 -0.23 0.92
CA CYS A 69 -12.10 0.89 1.77
C CYS A 69 -10.91 1.52 2.52
N GLN A 70 -10.01 0.70 3.05
CA GLN A 70 -8.79 1.17 3.71
C GLN A 70 -7.88 1.94 2.75
N LEU A 71 -7.65 1.41 1.54
CA LEU A 71 -6.84 2.06 0.51
C LEU A 71 -7.44 3.41 0.11
N TYR A 72 -8.77 3.47 -0.08
CA TYR A 72 -9.48 4.73 -0.35
C TYR A 72 -9.24 5.77 0.76
N ARG A 73 -9.45 5.37 2.02
CA ARG A 73 -9.27 6.25 3.18
C ARG A 73 -7.81 6.68 3.32
N ALA A 74 -6.86 5.78 3.07
CA ALA A 74 -5.43 6.07 3.16
C ALA A 74 -4.98 7.14 2.16
N ARG A 75 -5.50 7.12 0.92
CA ARG A 75 -5.22 8.15 -0.10
C ARG A 75 -5.62 9.56 0.33
N THR A 76 -6.67 9.68 1.13
CA THR A 76 -7.22 10.98 1.56
C THR A 76 -6.79 11.37 2.97
N ALA A 77 -6.31 10.42 3.77
CA ALA A 77 -5.83 10.66 5.12
C ALA A 77 -4.59 11.56 5.14
N GLU A 78 -4.51 12.48 6.10
CA GLU A 78 -3.30 13.25 6.37
C GLU A 78 -2.21 12.33 6.95
N PRO A 79 -1.03 12.20 6.31
CA PRO A 79 0.05 11.36 6.81
C PRO A 79 0.57 11.90 8.13
N ARG A 80 0.79 11.01 9.09
CA ARG A 80 1.42 11.34 10.38
C ARG A 80 2.65 10.45 10.58
N PRO A 81 3.82 10.86 10.05
CA PRO A 81 5.03 10.09 10.21
C PRO A 81 5.44 9.97 11.67
N ASP A 82 5.61 8.74 12.14
CA ASP A 82 6.14 8.43 13.46
C ASP A 82 7.14 7.27 13.34
N ALA A 83 8.42 7.61 13.16
CA ALA A 83 9.45 6.61 12.97
C ALA A 83 9.62 5.67 14.18
N ALA A 84 9.21 6.08 15.39
CA ALA A 84 9.28 5.22 16.57
C ALA A 84 8.33 4.03 16.47
N LEU A 85 7.24 4.16 15.70
CA LEU A 85 6.29 3.07 15.44
C LEU A 85 6.89 1.95 14.58
N ALA A 86 7.88 2.26 13.75
CA ALA A 86 8.54 1.30 12.86
C ALA A 86 9.58 0.43 13.58
N GLU A 87 9.87 0.70 14.86
CA GLU A 87 10.91 0.05 15.64
C GLU A 87 10.34 -0.88 16.72
N PRO A 88 10.82 -2.15 16.82
CA PRO A 88 11.72 -2.81 15.88
C PRO A 88 11.02 -3.17 14.56
N ALA A 89 11.82 -3.37 13.51
CA ALA A 89 11.33 -3.82 12.21
C ALA A 89 10.45 -5.08 12.36
N THR A 90 9.31 -5.08 11.68
CA THR A 90 8.34 -6.18 11.69
C THR A 90 8.43 -6.95 10.38
N ASP A 91 8.42 -8.27 10.44
CA ASP A 91 8.33 -9.15 9.27
C ASP A 91 6.85 -9.39 8.88
N GLU A 92 6.56 -9.64 7.62
CA GLU A 92 5.20 -9.94 7.13
C GLU A 92 4.61 -11.18 7.81
N ASP A 93 5.44 -12.21 8.02
CA ASP A 93 5.08 -13.45 8.70
C ASP A 93 4.67 -13.24 10.17
N ALA A 94 5.14 -12.15 10.79
CA ALA A 94 4.85 -11.81 12.18
C ALA A 94 3.52 -11.05 12.35
N VAL A 95 2.86 -10.66 11.25
CA VAL A 95 1.62 -9.88 11.29
C VAL A 95 0.41 -10.79 11.53
N SER A 96 -0.17 -10.68 12.73
CA SER A 96 -1.37 -11.43 13.12
C SER A 96 -2.55 -10.54 13.52
N ASP A 97 -2.30 -9.27 13.85
CA ASP A 97 -3.30 -8.30 14.27
C ASP A 97 -3.13 -6.92 13.60
N ALA A 98 -4.10 -6.03 13.81
CA ALA A 98 -4.11 -4.69 13.24
C ALA A 98 -2.96 -3.80 13.74
N ALA A 99 -2.50 -3.99 14.99
CA ALA A 99 -1.39 -3.22 15.55
C ALA A 99 -0.06 -3.64 14.92
N GLN A 100 0.12 -4.93 14.65
CA GLN A 100 1.26 -5.47 13.91
C GLN A 100 1.23 -5.04 12.46
N LEU A 101 0.07 -5.08 11.77
CA LEU A 101 -0.02 -4.55 10.41
C LEU A 101 0.31 -3.06 10.38
N ARG A 102 -0.18 -2.29 11.35
CA ARG A 102 0.14 -0.86 11.46
C ARG A 102 1.65 -0.62 11.60
N ARG A 103 2.34 -1.41 12.45
CA ARG A 103 3.81 -1.34 12.58
C ARG A 103 4.50 -1.74 11.28
N TYR A 104 4.07 -2.83 10.65
CA TYR A 104 4.62 -3.30 9.37
C TYR A 104 4.52 -2.24 8.27
N VAL A 105 3.34 -1.62 8.10
CA VAL A 105 3.13 -0.52 7.14
C VAL A 105 4.01 0.70 7.49
N ALA A 106 4.21 1.00 8.78
CA ALA A 106 5.13 2.06 9.20
C ALA A 106 6.60 1.72 8.86
N THR A 107 7.02 0.46 9.04
CA THR A 107 8.34 -0.05 8.62
C THR A 107 8.53 0.13 7.12
N LEU A 108 7.55 -0.29 6.28
CA LEU A 108 7.60 -0.07 4.84
C LEU A 108 7.70 1.43 4.47
N ALA A 109 6.99 2.30 5.18
CA ALA A 109 7.06 3.74 4.91
C ALA A 109 8.46 4.32 5.22
N VAL A 110 9.09 3.87 6.31
CA VAL A 110 10.46 4.27 6.69
C VAL A 110 11.48 3.73 5.70
N ASP A 111 11.37 2.46 5.34
CA ASP A 111 12.26 1.79 4.38
C ASP A 111 12.17 2.46 3.00
N PHE A 112 10.97 2.80 2.51
CA PHE A 112 10.81 3.48 1.22
C PHE A 112 11.50 4.85 1.26
N ALA A 113 11.26 5.62 2.31
CA ALA A 113 11.86 6.93 2.47
C ALA A 113 13.40 6.85 2.59
N ARG A 114 13.93 5.81 3.25
CA ARG A 114 15.35 5.51 3.32
C ARG A 114 15.92 5.18 1.95
N ASP A 115 15.36 4.21 1.24
CA ASP A 115 15.87 3.73 -0.04
C ASP A 115 15.82 4.84 -1.09
N ARG A 116 14.76 5.64 -1.11
CA ARG A 116 14.66 6.83 -1.97
C ARG A 116 15.74 7.88 -1.66
N ARG A 117 16.14 8.05 -0.39
CA ARG A 117 17.25 8.95 -0.02
C ARG A 117 18.59 8.38 -0.46
N GLU A 118 18.83 7.09 -0.25
CA GLU A 118 20.05 6.41 -0.70
C GLU A 118 20.19 6.49 -2.22
N LEU A 119 19.10 6.30 -2.95
CA LEU A 119 19.01 6.44 -4.39
C LEU A 119 19.42 7.84 -4.85
N ARG A 120 18.80 8.89 -4.30
CA ARG A 120 19.14 10.29 -4.61
C ARG A 120 20.61 10.58 -4.30
N ALA A 121 21.14 10.03 -3.21
CA ALA A 121 22.54 10.20 -2.85
C ALA A 121 23.50 9.46 -3.81
N ARG A 122 23.12 8.30 -4.35
CA ARG A 122 23.89 7.59 -5.39
C ARG A 122 23.87 8.36 -6.71
N ALA A 123 22.69 8.82 -7.14
CA ALA A 123 22.54 9.63 -8.35
C ALA A 123 23.36 10.93 -8.27
N ALA A 124 23.37 11.61 -7.12
CA ALA A 124 24.18 12.80 -6.88
C ALA A 124 25.70 12.54 -6.97
N ARG A 125 26.15 11.30 -6.76
CA ARG A 125 27.54 10.87 -6.92
C ARG A 125 27.86 10.37 -8.34
N GLY A 126 26.92 10.47 -9.28
CA GLY A 126 27.07 9.96 -10.65
C GLY A 126 27.10 8.42 -10.73
N LEU A 127 26.70 7.72 -9.67
CA LEU A 127 26.56 6.27 -9.70
C LEU A 127 25.25 5.95 -10.43
N TRP A 128 25.30 4.99 -11.36
CA TRP A 128 24.10 4.51 -12.04
C TRP A 128 23.15 3.89 -11.01
N ALA A 129 22.08 4.61 -10.74
CA ALA A 129 20.89 4.12 -10.10
C ALA A 129 20.03 3.58 -11.23
N GLY A 130 20.17 2.29 -11.55
CA GLY A 130 19.43 1.68 -12.64
C GLY A 130 17.92 1.77 -12.49
N ASP A 131 17.21 1.44 -13.56
CA ASP A 131 15.75 1.26 -13.64
C ASP A 131 15.30 -0.16 -13.22
N GLY A 132 16.18 -0.90 -12.53
CA GLY A 132 16.08 -2.36 -12.34
C GLY A 132 15.02 -2.83 -11.35
N GLY A 133 13.88 -2.15 -11.25
CA GLY A 133 12.76 -2.54 -10.39
C GLY A 133 13.03 -2.39 -8.90
N SER A 134 13.84 -1.39 -8.51
CA SER A 134 13.93 -1.04 -7.10
C SER A 134 12.69 -0.24 -6.74
N TRP A 135 11.92 -0.72 -5.77
CA TRP A 135 10.75 0.01 -5.26
C TRP A 135 11.02 1.48 -4.86
N ALA A 136 12.27 1.86 -4.66
CA ALA A 136 12.67 3.24 -4.39
C ALA A 136 12.45 4.20 -5.57
N HIS A 137 12.23 3.68 -6.79
CA HIS A 137 11.89 4.45 -7.98
C HIS A 137 10.39 4.80 -8.05
N GLY A 138 9.58 4.17 -7.18
CA GLY A 138 8.14 4.08 -7.33
C GLY A 138 7.42 5.37 -7.16
N THR A 139 6.65 5.71 -8.17
CA THR A 139 5.48 6.56 -7.97
C THR A 139 4.37 5.73 -7.32
N ALA A 140 3.38 6.40 -6.71
CA ALA A 140 2.26 5.69 -6.11
C ALA A 140 1.47 4.91 -7.17
N ASP A 141 1.36 5.44 -8.39
CA ASP A 141 0.74 4.75 -9.53
C ASP A 141 1.50 3.49 -9.94
N ALA A 142 2.83 3.55 -10.11
CA ALA A 142 3.65 2.38 -10.43
C ALA A 142 3.54 1.30 -9.35
N TRP A 143 3.50 1.71 -8.07
CA TRP A 143 3.35 0.76 -6.96
C TRP A 143 1.97 0.08 -6.96
N PHE A 144 0.89 0.82 -7.24
CA PHE A 144 -0.45 0.22 -7.37
C PHE A 144 -0.56 -0.70 -8.59
N ASP A 145 0.05 -0.32 -9.72
CA ASP A 145 0.08 -1.15 -10.94
C ASP A 145 0.88 -2.44 -10.74
N GLY A 146 2.05 -2.36 -10.10
CA GLY A 146 2.86 -3.52 -9.72
C GLY A 146 2.13 -4.46 -8.77
N TRP A 147 1.42 -3.90 -7.77
CA TRP A 147 0.58 -4.69 -6.87
C TRP A 147 -0.56 -5.38 -7.62
N ALA A 148 -1.27 -4.68 -8.50
CA ALA A 148 -2.34 -5.27 -9.31
C ALA A 148 -1.81 -6.41 -10.20
N SER A 149 -0.67 -6.18 -10.86
CA SER A 149 -0.01 -7.15 -11.73
C SER A 149 0.40 -8.41 -10.98
N TRP A 150 1.03 -8.26 -9.81
CA TRP A 150 1.36 -9.39 -8.95
C TRP A 150 0.10 -10.15 -8.50
N LEU A 151 -0.92 -9.44 -8.03
CA LEU A 151 -2.14 -10.06 -7.51
C LEU A 151 -2.89 -10.84 -8.61
N ALA A 152 -2.88 -10.35 -9.84
CA ALA A 152 -3.42 -11.02 -11.02
C ALA A 152 -2.61 -12.25 -11.43
N ALA A 153 -1.27 -12.18 -11.33
CA ALA A 153 -0.36 -13.25 -11.71
C ALA A 153 -0.26 -14.37 -10.65
N THR A 154 -0.54 -14.08 -9.38
CA THR A 154 -0.39 -15.03 -8.27
C THR A 154 -1.32 -16.25 -8.44
N PRO A 155 -0.76 -17.46 -8.68
CA PRO A 155 -1.55 -18.67 -8.93
C PRO A 155 -2.12 -19.27 -7.63
N PHE A 156 -1.56 -18.95 -6.46
CA PHE A 156 -1.96 -19.49 -5.15
C PHE A 156 -2.93 -18.56 -4.40
N ALA A 157 -4.03 -18.19 -5.05
CA ALA A 157 -5.05 -17.29 -4.49
C ALA A 157 -5.62 -17.74 -3.13
N HIS A 158 -5.63 -19.05 -2.87
CA HIS A 158 -6.15 -19.65 -1.64
C HIS A 158 -5.30 -19.34 -0.40
N GLU A 159 -4.03 -18.96 -0.55
CA GLU A 159 -3.16 -18.56 0.56
C GLU A 159 -3.44 -17.12 1.00
N LEU A 160 -4.02 -16.31 0.11
CA LEU A 160 -4.42 -14.93 0.36
C LEU A 160 -5.86 -14.81 0.88
N GLU A 161 -6.58 -15.94 0.99
CA GLU A 161 -7.96 -15.99 1.44
C GLU A 161 -8.10 -16.79 2.75
N PRO A 162 -8.90 -16.30 3.72
CA PRO A 162 -9.60 -15.02 3.72
C PRO A 162 -8.62 -13.85 3.86
N VAL A 163 -8.97 -12.69 3.27
CA VAL A 163 -8.18 -11.46 3.42
C VAL A 163 -8.15 -11.06 4.90
N GLY A 164 -7.03 -11.35 5.54
CA GLY A 164 -6.71 -10.98 6.91
C GLY A 164 -5.41 -10.19 6.98
N TRP A 165 -5.02 -9.77 8.19
CA TRP A 165 -3.85 -8.91 8.40
C TRP A 165 -2.55 -9.48 7.84
N ARG A 166 -2.32 -10.78 8.02
CA ARG A 166 -1.16 -11.49 7.47
C ARG A 166 -1.14 -11.48 5.95
N SER A 167 -2.27 -11.84 5.30
CA SER A 167 -2.38 -11.78 3.84
C SER A 167 -2.14 -10.37 3.31
N ILE A 168 -2.62 -9.33 4.00
CA ILE A 168 -2.34 -7.95 3.58
C ILE A 168 -0.84 -7.65 3.68
N ALA A 169 -0.16 -8.09 4.75
CA ALA A 169 1.28 -7.92 4.88
C ALA A 169 2.06 -8.64 3.77
N GLU A 170 1.74 -9.91 3.47
CA GLU A 170 2.32 -10.70 2.37
C GLU A 170 2.13 -10.00 1.01
N GLN A 171 0.94 -9.46 0.75
CA GLN A 171 0.65 -8.70 -0.47
C GLN A 171 1.53 -7.45 -0.60
N LEU A 172 1.73 -6.71 0.49
CA LEU A 172 2.55 -5.49 0.51
C LEU A 172 4.04 -5.80 0.37
N GLY A 173 4.53 -6.86 1.00
CA GLY A 173 5.90 -7.33 0.82
C GLY A 173 6.19 -7.75 -0.61
N ALA A 174 5.25 -8.44 -1.26
CA ALA A 174 5.37 -8.79 -2.66
C ALA A 174 5.31 -7.56 -3.59
N ALA A 175 4.41 -6.60 -3.33
CA ALA A 175 4.33 -5.36 -4.08
C ALA A 175 5.64 -4.54 -4.01
N ARG A 176 6.45 -4.71 -2.96
CA ARG A 176 7.81 -4.13 -2.85
C ARG A 176 8.79 -4.69 -3.88
N ILE A 177 8.54 -5.86 -4.45
CA ILE A 177 9.49 -6.58 -5.32
C ILE A 177 9.11 -6.45 -6.80
N TYR A 178 7.83 -6.20 -7.10
CA TYR A 178 7.26 -6.22 -8.46
C TYR A 178 7.13 -4.84 -9.13
N GLU A 179 7.71 -3.80 -8.55
CA GLU A 179 7.91 -2.51 -9.22
C GLU A 179 9.06 -2.59 -10.23
#